data_AF-A0A2S7L051-F1
#
_entry.id   AF-A0A2S7L051-F1
#
_cell.length_a   1.000
_cell.length_b   1.000
_cell.length_c   1.000
_cell.angle_alpha   90.00
_cell.angle_beta   90.00
_cell.angle_gamma   90.00
#
_symmetry.space_group_name_H-M   'P 1'
#
loop_
_entity.id
_entity.type
_entity.pdbx_description
1 polymer ?
#
loop_
_entity_poly.entity_id
_entity_poly.type
_entity_poly.pdbx_seq_one_letter_code
_entity_poly.pdbx_strand_id
1 'polypeptide(L)' 'MKLFKQIYWLINPLLIVVFMLITENFFEIDEIVISTSIAVILAYILSPRVKVVEKQHGAEEQIKWLLFKKVFINKI' A
#
# COMPACT_ATOMS: atom_id res chain seq x y z
N MET A 1 0.28 -11.40 -13.49
CA MET A 1 0.88 -11.32 -12.13
C MET A 1 2.29 -10.74 -12.10
N LYS A 2 3.05 -10.72 -13.22
CA LYS A 2 4.33 -9.98 -13.34
C LYS A 2 4.16 -8.46 -13.21
N LEU A 3 3.14 -7.90 -13.87
CA LEU A 3 2.80 -6.47 -13.81
C LEU A 3 2.48 -5.99 -12.39
N PHE A 4 1.67 -6.73 -11.62
CA PHE A 4 1.38 -6.35 -10.23
C PHE A 4 2.66 -6.34 -9.37
N LYS A 5 3.57 -7.30 -9.59
CA LYS A 5 4.89 -7.31 -8.96
C LYS A 5 5.80 -6.14 -9.38
N GLN A 6 5.59 -5.52 -10.54
CA GLN A 6 6.33 -4.34 -10.96
C GLN A 6 5.68 -3.04 -10.49
N ILE A 7 4.35 -3.04 -10.34
CA ILE A 7 3.55 -1.83 -10.11
C ILE A 7 3.17 -1.67 -8.63
N TYR A 8 3.25 -2.72 -7.79
CA TYR A 8 2.80 -2.61 -6.39
C TYR A 8 3.52 -1.52 -5.59
N TRP A 9 4.78 -1.21 -5.93
CA TRP A 9 5.53 -0.14 -5.30
C TRP A 9 4.95 1.25 -5.63
N LEU A 10 4.37 1.43 -6.83
CA LEU A 10 3.68 2.67 -7.26
C LEU A 10 2.33 2.87 -6.54
N ILE A 11 1.76 1.83 -5.94
CA ILE A 11 0.49 1.94 -5.21
C ILE A 11 0.65 2.86 -3.99
N ASN A 12 1.80 2.86 -3.32
CA ASN A 12 2.02 3.71 -2.15
C ASN A 12 2.00 5.21 -2.47
N PRO A 13 2.81 5.75 -3.42
CA PRO A 13 2.71 7.16 -3.80
C PRO A 13 1.36 7.52 -4.41
N LEU A 14 0.73 6.59 -5.15
CA LEU A 14 -0.63 6.81 -5.67
C LEU A 14 -1.65 6.99 -4.53
N LEU A 15 -1.59 6.15 -3.49
CA LEU A 15 -2.46 6.28 -2.31
C LEU A 15 -2.22 7.60 -1.56
N ILE A 16 -0.97 8.06 -1.46
CA ILE A 16 -0.67 9.36 -0.82
C ILE A 16 -1.37 10.49 -1.57
N VAL A 17 -1.25 10.54 -2.91
CA VAL A 17 -1.91 11.58 -3.72
C VAL A 17 -3.43 11.52 -3.57
N VAL A 18 -4.00 10.30 -3.59
CA VAL A 18 -5.45 10.12 -3.39
C VAL A 18 -5.88 10.61 -2.01
N PHE A 19 -5.16 10.27 -0.94
CA PHE A 19 -5.52 10.73 0.40
C PHE A 19 -5.31 12.23 0.59
N MET A 20 -4.28 12.84 0.00
CA MET A 20 -4.11 14.29 0.02
C MET A 20 -5.28 15.01 -0.64
N LEU A 21 -5.72 14.54 -1.82
CA LEU A 21 -6.90 15.11 -2.49
C LEU A 21 -8.16 14.95 -1.64
N ILE A 22 -8.31 13.83 -0.93
CA ILE A 22 -9.45 13.61 -0.02
C ILE A 22 -9.36 14.54 1.19
N THR A 23 -8.21 14.68 1.84
CA THR A 23 -8.06 15.54 3.02
C THR A 23 -8.22 17.02 2.71
N GLU A 24 -7.79 17.45 1.53
CA GLU A 24 -7.97 18.84 1.07
C GLU A 24 -9.42 19.11 0.64
N ASN A 25 -10.02 18.27 -0.21
CA ASN A 25 -11.34 18.56 -0.80
C ASN A 25 -12.53 18.12 0.06
N PHE A 26 -12.37 17.10 0.91
CA PHE A 26 -13.47 16.55 1.71
C PHE A 26 -13.45 17.01 3.16
N PHE A 27 -12.26 17.25 3.71
CA PHE A 27 -12.08 17.64 5.12
C PHE A 27 -11.64 19.10 5.29
N GLU A 28 -11.39 19.83 4.20
CA GLU A 28 -11.00 21.25 4.21
C GLU A 28 -9.80 21.52 5.16
N ILE A 29 -8.84 20.60 5.22
CA ILE A 29 -7.64 20.75 6.05
C ILE A 29 -6.65 21.64 5.31
N ASP A 30 -6.64 22.92 5.65
CA ASP A 30 -5.75 23.94 5.06
C ASP A 30 -4.27 23.75 5.45
N GLU A 31 -4.02 23.14 6.61
CA GLU A 31 -2.68 22.90 7.13
C GLU A 31 -1.99 21.78 6.34
N ILE A 32 -1.14 22.17 5.39
CA ILE A 32 -0.43 21.25 4.49
C ILE A 32 0.36 20.17 5.26
N VAL A 33 0.95 20.51 6.40
CA VAL A 33 1.71 19.57 7.23
C VAL A 33 0.78 18.52 7.83
N ILE A 34 -0.40 18.92 8.30
CA ILE A 34 -1.38 18.02 8.92
C ILE A 34 -2.00 17.12 7.84
N SER A 35 -2.47 17.70 6.74
CA SER A 35 -3.04 16.98 5.59
C SER A 35 -2.06 15.93 5.05
N THR A 36 -0.80 16.32 4.83
CA THR A 36 0.24 15.41 4.35
C THR A 36 0.54 14.31 5.35
N SER A 37 0.64 14.63 6.64
CA SER A 37 0.92 13.63 7.69
C SER A 37 -0.18 12.56 7.75
N ILE A 38 -1.45 12.98 7.71
CA ILE A 38 -2.60 12.07 7.70
C ILE A 38 -2.58 11.21 6.43
N ALA A 39 -2.37 11.82 5.26
CA ALA A 39 -2.33 11.11 3.99
C ALA A 39 -1.22 10.04 3.94
N VAL A 40 -0.03 10.36 4.45
CA VAL A 40 1.10 9.43 4.53
C VAL A 40 0.79 8.26 5.47
N ILE A 41 0.22 8.53 6.66
CA ILE A 41 -0.14 7.48 7.62
C ILE A 41 -1.20 6.54 7.02
N LEU A 42 -2.25 7.09 6.42
CA LEU A 42 -3.31 6.32 5.78
C LEU A 42 -2.78 5.47 4.61
N ALA A 43 -1.96 6.07 3.74
CA ALA A 43 -1.31 5.36 2.64
C ALA A 43 -0.43 4.22 3.14
N TYR A 44 0.36 4.43 4.19
CA TYR A 44 1.22 3.40 4.77
C TYR A 44 0.42 2.22 5.35
N ILE A 45 -0.71 2.49 5.99
CA ILE A 45 -1.59 1.44 6.54
C ILE A 45 -2.26 0.68 5.39
N LEU A 46 -2.82 1.39 4.40
CA LEU A 46 -3.59 0.82 3.30
C LEU A 46 -2.74 0.29 2.15
N SER A 47 -1.42 0.54 2.13
CA SER A 47 -0.53 0.02 1.09
C SER A 47 -0.39 -1.51 1.13
N PRO A 48 -0.15 -2.16 -0.03
CA PRO A 48 0.16 -3.58 -0.07
C PRO A 48 1.52 -3.85 0.59
N ARG A 49 1.58 -4.84 1.48
CA ARG A 49 2.82 -5.25 2.16
C ARG A 49 3.31 -6.59 1.64
N VAL A 50 4.60 -6.64 1.34
CA VAL A 50 5.29 -7.88 0.98
C VAL A 50 5.84 -8.51 2.26
N LYS A 51 5.53 -9.80 2.48
CA LYS A 51 6.12 -10.62 3.54
C LYS A 51 6.77 -11.83 2.92
N VAL A 52 8.04 -12.08 3.21
CA VAL A 52 8.69 -13.34 2.87
C VAL A 52 8.36 -14.35 3.97
N VAL A 53 7.80 -15.50 3.57
CA VAL A 53 7.49 -16.60 4.49
C VAL A 53 8.34 -17.79 4.09
N GLU A 54 9.20 -18.25 4.98
CA GLU A 54 9.95 -19.49 4.79
C GLU A 54 9.02 -20.67 5.03
N LYS A 55 8.86 -21.53 4.02
CA LYS A 55 8.15 -22.80 4.13
C LYS A 55 9.13 -23.96 3.92
N GLN A 56 8.71 -25.16 4.33
CA GLN A 56 9.46 -26.41 4.19
C GLN A 56 9.89 -26.75 2.75
N HIS A 57 9.35 -26.07 1.72
CA HIS A 57 9.66 -26.30 0.30
C HIS A 57 10.26 -25.06 -0.40
N GLY A 58 10.69 -24.04 0.36
CA GLY A 58 11.32 -22.82 -0.16
C GLY A 58 10.71 -21.53 0.39
N ALA A 59 11.41 -20.43 0.17
CA ALA A 59 10.94 -19.10 0.52
C ALA A 59 9.84 -18.67 -0.46
N GLU A 60 8.72 -18.18 0.09
CA GLU A 60 7.62 -17.63 -0.71
C GLU A 60 7.42 -16.15 -0.36
N GLU A 61 7.41 -15.29 -1.38
CA GLU A 61 6.96 -13.90 -1.23
C GLU A 61 5.43 -13.88 -1.20
N GLN A 62 4.87 -13.37 -0.12
CA GLN A 62 3.45 -13.16 0.06
C GLN A 62 3.11 -11.68 0.04
N ILE A 63 2.38 -11.24 -0.97
CA ILE A 63 1.83 -9.88 -0.99
C ILE A 63 0.47 -9.92 -0.28
N LYS A 64 0.40 -9.25 0.87
CA LYS A 64 -0.83 -9.09 1.66
C LYS A 64 -1.29 -7.64 1.58
N TRP A 65 -2.56 -7.45 1.27
CA TRP A 65 -3.15 -6.12 1.15
C TRP A 65 -4.46 -6.06 1.90
N LEU A 66 -4.71 -5.00 2.69
CA LEU A 66 -5.94 -4.89 3.49
C LEU A 66 -7.21 -4.89 2.64
N LEU A 67 -7.15 -4.29 1.44
CA LEU A 67 -8.28 -4.22 0.52
C LEU A 67 -8.53 -5.55 -0.22
N PHE A 68 -7.56 -6.46 -0.25
CA PHE A 68 -7.68 -7.76 -0.91
C PHE A 68 -7.56 -8.89 0.10
N LYS A 69 -8.68 -9.60 0.33
CA LYS A 69 -8.73 -10.81 1.18
C LYS A 69 -7.85 -11.96 0.64
N LYS A 70 -7.42 -11.87 -0.62
CA LYS A 70 -6.60 -12.88 -1.29
C LYS A 70 -5.11 -12.61 -1.02
N VAL A 71 -4.45 -13.56 -0.36
CA VAL A 71 -2.99 -13.57 -0.19
C VAL A 71 -2.36 -14.07 -1.48
N PHE A 72 -1.47 -13.29 -2.07
CA PHE A 72 -0.77 -13.68 -3.30
C PHE A 72 0.54 -14.36 -2.93
N ILE A 73 0.66 -15.65 -3.25
CA ILE A 73 1.86 -16.45 -2.97
C ILE A 73 2.73 -16.49 -4.23
N ASN A 74 4.02 -16.19 -4.10
CA ASN A 74 5.01 -16.37 -5.16
C ASN A 74 6.18 -17.20 -4.65
N LYS A 75 6.45 -18.35 -5.28
CA LYS A 75 7.69 -19.11 -5.06
C LYS A 75 8.88 -18.31 -5.60
N ILE A 76 9.91 -18.14 -4.78
CA ILE A 76 11.21 -17.57 -5.17
C ILE A 76 12.02 -18.66 -5.86
#